data_AF-A0A5A7Q0A9-F1
#
_entry.id   AF-A0A5A7Q0A9-F1
#
_cell.length_a   1.000
_cell.length_b   1.000
_cell.length_c   1.000
_cell.angle_alpha   90.00
_cell.angle_beta   90.00
_cell.angle_gamma   90.00
#
_symmetry.space_group_name_H-M   'P 1'
#
loop_
_entity.id
_entity.type
_entity.pdbx_description
1 polymer ?
#
loop_
_entity_poly.entity_id
_entity_poly.type
_entity_poly.pdbx_seq_one_letter_code
_entity_poly.pdbx_strand_id
1 'polypeptide(L)'
;MLCCRSLSPAPLSSSPFITINNNKIFSDKQTHFRQVTYSQAAANYITKSGIQMDSAPKSGEPTLEFLSKKPYVPPSWASHLNPLPPHIFSLGHFPTPIHKWNLPNLPKNTEVYVKRDDLSGMQLSGNKVRKLEFLMADAVEKGADCIITIGGIQSNHCRATAVAARYLNLDCYLILRTSKVLVDQDPGLTGNLLVDRLVGAHIDLVSKEEYASVGSVALTNLLREKLLSEGRKPYVIPVGGSNSLGTWGYIEAIREIKDQIKKANELAFDDIVVACGSGGTIAGLSVGAWLSELRAKVHAFCVCDDPDYFYEFSQSLLDGLQAGVSSRDILDIKSAKGLGYAMNTAEELNFVKDIAQATGIVLDPVYSGKAAYGMMREMIDNPEKWEGRKVLFIHTGGLLGLFDKTDQMGSLLGNWRRMDIHESVPRKEGTGKMF
;
A
#
# COMPACT_ATOMS: atom_id res chain seq x y z
N MET A 1 -9.88 1.36 -64.23
CA MET A 1 -8.73 2.29 -64.20
C MET A 1 -8.65 2.85 -62.78
N LEU A 2 -7.62 2.74 -61.95
CA LEU A 2 -6.23 2.27 -62.00
C LEU A 2 -6.05 1.21 -60.88
N CYS A 3 -5.56 0.00 -61.20
CA CYS A 3 -4.17 -0.47 -60.96
C CYS A 3 -3.76 -0.63 -59.47
N CYS A 4 -4.22 -1.72 -58.84
CA CYS A 4 -3.56 -2.33 -57.69
C CYS A 4 -2.42 -3.23 -58.20
N ARG A 5 -1.18 -2.97 -57.79
CA ARG A 5 -0.05 -3.89 -57.99
C ARG A 5 0.25 -4.63 -56.70
N SER A 6 0.25 -5.95 -56.82
CA SER A 6 0.73 -6.95 -55.87
C SER A 6 2.25 -6.86 -55.71
N LEU A 7 2.71 -6.98 -54.47
CA LEU A 7 4.07 -7.41 -54.14
C LEU A 7 3.97 -8.44 -53.01
N SER A 8 4.38 -9.66 -53.34
CA SER A 8 4.46 -10.83 -52.47
C SER A 8 5.55 -10.66 -51.40
N PRO A 9 5.40 -11.18 -50.17
CA PRO A 9 6.52 -11.31 -49.23
C PRO A 9 7.36 -12.56 -49.53
N ALA A 10 8.67 -12.40 -49.42
CA ALA A 10 9.69 -13.45 -49.50
C ALA A 10 9.63 -14.44 -48.32
N PRO A 11 10.14 -15.69 -48.48
CA PRO A 11 10.06 -16.72 -47.44
C PRO A 11 11.08 -16.47 -46.33
N LEU A 12 10.61 -16.44 -45.08
CA LEU A 12 11.46 -16.47 -43.88
C LEU A 12 11.98 -17.90 -43.66
N SER A 13 13.31 -18.00 -43.62
CA SER A 13 14.07 -19.21 -43.32
C SER A 13 13.73 -19.77 -41.95
N SER A 14 13.40 -21.06 -41.91
CA SER A 14 13.20 -21.87 -40.73
C SER A 14 14.49 -22.01 -39.91
N SER A 15 14.47 -21.52 -38.66
CA SER A 15 15.37 -21.97 -37.60
C SER A 15 14.56 -22.81 -36.60
N PRO A 16 15.08 -23.93 -36.10
CA PRO A 16 14.29 -24.94 -35.40
C PRO A 16 13.87 -24.46 -34.00
N PHE A 17 12.57 -24.54 -33.73
CA PHE A 17 12.02 -24.50 -32.39
C PHE A 17 12.52 -25.72 -31.61
N ILE A 18 13.28 -25.49 -30.54
CA ILE A 18 13.51 -26.51 -29.51
C ILE A 18 12.26 -26.56 -28.65
N THR A 19 11.37 -27.49 -28.97
CA THR A 19 10.26 -27.88 -28.11
C THR A 19 10.83 -28.71 -26.96
N ILE A 20 10.95 -28.14 -25.76
CA ILE A 20 11.24 -28.93 -24.56
C ILE A 20 9.95 -29.66 -24.17
N ASN A 21 9.88 -30.92 -24.61
CA ASN A 21 8.84 -31.87 -24.27
C ASN A 21 9.10 -32.35 -22.83
N ASN A 22 8.40 -31.78 -21.83
CA ASN A 22 8.50 -32.21 -20.42
C ASN A 22 7.70 -33.49 -20.17
N ASN A 23 8.02 -34.56 -20.90
CA ASN A 23 7.53 -35.90 -20.59
C ASN A 23 8.67 -36.91 -20.73
N LYS A 24 8.93 -37.60 -19.61
CA LYS A 24 9.94 -38.66 -19.36
C LYS A 24 11.32 -38.21 -18.90
N ILE A 25 11.44 -37.82 -17.64
CA ILE A 25 12.42 -38.42 -16.72
C ILE A 25 11.78 -38.43 -15.33
N PHE A 26 11.24 -39.58 -14.92
CA PHE A 26 11.10 -40.08 -13.54
C PHE A 26 10.27 -41.37 -13.62
N SER A 27 10.89 -42.45 -14.11
CA SER A 27 10.45 -43.81 -13.79
C SER A 27 11.34 -44.32 -12.66
N ASP A 28 10.70 -45.03 -11.74
CA ASP A 28 11.27 -45.89 -10.71
C ASP A 28 12.11 -45.23 -9.62
N LYS A 29 11.38 -44.76 -8.60
CA LYS A 29 11.60 -45.15 -7.20
C LYS A 29 10.36 -44.80 -6.38
N GLN A 30 9.63 -45.83 -5.94
CA GLN A 30 8.62 -45.71 -4.90
C GLN A 30 9.29 -45.14 -3.64
N THR A 31 8.94 -43.92 -3.28
CA THR A 31 9.21 -43.36 -1.96
C THR A 31 7.86 -42.93 -1.39
N HIS A 32 7.40 -43.67 -0.39
CA HIS A 32 6.20 -43.36 0.38
C HIS A 32 6.36 -42.00 1.06
N PHE A 33 5.71 -40.96 0.52
CA PHE A 33 5.47 -39.74 1.27
C PHE A 33 4.37 -40.00 2.30
N ARG A 34 4.76 -40.10 3.56
CA ARG A 34 3.82 -40.05 4.70
C ARG A 34 3.11 -38.70 4.68
N GLN A 35 1.78 -38.72 4.54
CA GLN A 35 0.93 -37.63 5.03
C GLN A 35 1.22 -37.43 6.51
N VAL A 36 1.80 -36.27 6.86
CA VAL A 36 1.85 -35.83 8.25
C VAL A 36 0.52 -35.15 8.53
N THR A 37 -0.43 -35.94 9.03
CA THR A 37 -1.61 -35.42 9.72
C THR A 37 -1.15 -34.71 10.99
N TYR A 38 -1.26 -33.38 11.02
CA TYR A 38 -1.17 -32.61 12.26
C TYR A 38 -2.46 -32.83 13.06
N SER A 39 -2.56 -33.96 13.75
CA SER A 39 -3.49 -34.15 14.84
C SER A 39 -2.78 -34.85 16.00
N GLN A 40 -3.05 -34.39 17.22
CA GLN A 40 -2.68 -34.97 18.52
C GLN A 40 -1.32 -34.66 19.18
N ALA A 41 -0.54 -33.67 18.71
CA ALA A 41 0.66 -33.21 19.47
C ALA A 41 0.50 -31.87 20.22
N ALA A 42 -0.65 -31.19 20.12
CA ALA A 42 -0.91 -29.90 20.79
C ALA A 42 -1.75 -30.00 22.08
N ALA A 43 -2.08 -31.21 22.54
CA ALA A 43 -3.06 -31.41 23.62
C ALA A 43 -2.47 -31.62 25.03
N ASN A 44 -1.14 -31.64 25.21
CA ASN A 44 -0.52 -32.01 26.50
C ASN A 44 0.29 -30.90 27.20
N TYR A 45 0.07 -29.62 26.89
CA TYR A 45 0.66 -28.49 27.64
C TYR A 45 -0.36 -27.57 28.33
N ILE A 46 -1.62 -28.01 28.45
CA ILE A 46 -2.63 -27.28 29.23
C ILE A 46 -3.12 -28.19 30.35
N THR A 47 -2.34 -28.29 31.42
CA THR A 47 -2.88 -28.47 32.77
C THR A 47 -1.83 -28.05 33.80
N LYS A 48 -2.26 -27.16 34.69
CA LYS A 48 -1.55 -26.63 35.88
C LYS A 48 -0.60 -25.44 35.64
N SER A 49 -1.20 -24.26 35.59
CA SER A 49 -0.84 -23.21 36.57
C SER A 49 -2.01 -22.24 36.68
N GLY A 50 -2.51 -22.04 37.90
CA GLY A 50 -3.44 -20.96 38.18
C GLY A 50 -2.72 -19.64 37.95
N ILE A 51 -3.24 -18.82 37.04
CA ILE A 51 -2.68 -17.49 36.80
C ILE A 51 -3.17 -16.60 37.94
N GLN A 52 -2.27 -16.42 38.92
CA GLN A 52 -2.26 -15.30 39.84
C GLN A 52 -2.10 -14.03 39.01
N MET A 53 -2.97 -13.03 39.23
CA MET A 53 -2.78 -11.69 38.67
C MET A 53 -1.52 -11.09 39.29
N ASP A 54 -0.40 -11.13 38.56
CA ASP A 54 0.84 -10.50 39.00
C ASP A 54 1.11 -9.18 38.26
N SER A 55 1.24 -8.15 39.12
CA SER A 55 2.03 -6.91 39.05
C SER A 55 2.45 -6.34 37.69
N ALA A 56 2.20 -5.04 37.54
CA ALA A 56 2.75 -4.19 36.50
C ALA A 56 4.26 -4.43 36.27
N PRO A 57 4.72 -4.51 35.00
CA PRO A 57 6.11 -4.80 34.70
C PRO A 57 7.02 -3.70 35.26
N LYS A 58 8.09 -4.11 35.95
CA LYS A 58 9.17 -3.23 36.40
C LYS A 58 9.81 -2.57 35.18
N SER A 59 10.04 -1.26 35.26
CA SER A 59 10.69 -0.47 34.21
C SER A 59 12.09 -1.03 33.90
N GLY A 60 12.27 -1.58 32.69
CA GLY A 60 13.61 -1.90 32.17
C GLY A 60 13.78 -3.24 31.45
N GLU A 61 12.79 -4.13 31.39
CA GLU A 61 12.88 -5.33 30.55
C GLU A 61 12.53 -5.02 29.08
N PRO A 62 13.33 -5.47 28.10
CA PRO A 62 13.00 -5.31 26.68
C PRO A 62 11.77 -6.15 26.36
N THR A 63 10.60 -5.52 26.29
CA THR A 63 9.38 -6.15 25.81
C THR A 63 9.47 -6.28 24.29
N LEU A 64 9.12 -7.47 23.77
CA LEU A 64 8.94 -7.66 22.34
C LEU A 64 7.71 -6.86 21.90
N GLU A 65 7.93 -5.64 21.39
CA GLU A 65 6.85 -4.70 21.11
C GLU A 65 6.10 -4.97 19.81
N PHE A 66 6.74 -5.61 18.83
CA PHE A 66 6.16 -5.89 17.52
C PHE A 66 5.06 -6.96 17.62
N LEU A 67 3.96 -6.79 16.88
CA LEU A 67 2.75 -7.62 16.92
C LEU A 67 2.05 -7.70 18.28
N SER A 68 2.25 -6.69 19.14
CA SER A 68 1.57 -6.59 20.43
C SER A 68 0.37 -5.65 20.36
N LYS A 69 -0.69 -5.99 21.09
CA LYS A 69 -1.82 -5.08 21.36
C LYS A 69 -1.44 -4.20 22.54
N LYS A 70 -1.64 -2.89 22.41
CA LYS A 70 -1.35 -1.90 23.45
C LYS A 70 -2.58 -1.01 23.69
N PRO A 71 -2.81 -0.53 24.93
CA PRO A 71 -3.74 0.57 25.16
C PRO A 71 -3.34 1.77 24.32
N TYR A 72 -4.32 2.46 23.76
CA TYR A 72 -4.08 3.66 22.96
C TYR A 72 -4.42 4.92 23.76
N VAL A 73 -3.55 5.92 23.68
CA VAL A 73 -3.77 7.25 24.25
C VAL A 73 -3.68 8.26 23.11
N PRO A 74 -4.77 8.99 22.79
CA PRO A 74 -4.74 9.98 21.72
C PRO A 74 -3.83 11.15 22.07
N PRO A 75 -3.27 11.87 21.08
CA PRO A 75 -2.58 13.12 21.33
C PRO A 75 -3.53 14.14 21.98
N SER A 76 -2.99 14.99 22.85
CA SER A 76 -3.78 15.98 23.60
C SER A 76 -4.60 16.90 22.70
N TRP A 77 -4.09 17.26 21.51
CA TRP A 77 -4.79 18.09 20.54
C TRP A 77 -5.93 17.36 19.79
N ALA A 78 -6.00 16.02 19.88
CA ALA A 78 -7.08 15.21 19.29
C ALA A 78 -7.97 14.51 20.33
N SER A 79 -7.76 14.74 21.64
CA SER A 79 -8.47 13.99 22.70
C SER A 79 -9.97 14.29 22.78
N HIS A 80 -10.44 15.34 22.10
CA HIS A 80 -11.86 15.70 22.00
C HIS A 80 -12.58 14.99 20.85
N LEU A 81 -11.84 14.35 19.93
CA LEU A 81 -12.45 13.54 18.87
C LEU A 81 -13.13 12.31 19.47
N ASN A 82 -14.19 11.84 18.83
CA ASN A 82 -14.98 10.72 19.32
C ASN A 82 -15.59 9.89 18.18
N PRO A 83 -15.57 8.54 18.24
CA PRO A 83 -15.06 7.71 19.34
C PRO A 83 -13.53 7.65 19.41
N LEU A 84 -13.01 7.60 20.64
CA LEU A 84 -11.60 7.31 20.90
C LEU A 84 -11.35 5.80 20.77
N PRO A 85 -10.35 5.36 20.00
CA PRO A 85 -9.97 3.95 19.96
C PRO A 85 -9.34 3.55 21.31
N PRO A 86 -9.77 2.44 21.92
CA PRO A 86 -9.22 2.02 23.21
C PRO A 86 -7.85 1.35 23.08
N HIS A 87 -7.56 0.77 21.92
CA HIS A 87 -6.38 -0.06 21.68
C HIS A 87 -5.82 0.14 20.27
N ILE A 88 -4.56 -0.23 20.12
CA ILE A 88 -3.82 -0.25 18.86
C ILE A 88 -2.93 -1.49 18.83
N PHE A 89 -2.70 -2.08 17.65
CA PHE A 89 -1.63 -3.07 17.45
C PHE A 89 -0.36 -2.40 16.95
N SER A 90 0.81 -2.89 17.36
CA SER A 90 2.08 -2.57 16.68
C SER A 90 2.25 -3.49 15.48
N LEU A 91 2.00 -2.99 14.27
CA LEU A 91 2.13 -3.73 13.01
C LEU A 91 3.18 -3.15 12.07
N GLY A 92 3.40 -1.83 12.13
CA GLY A 92 4.36 -1.15 11.25
C GLY A 92 5.70 -0.87 11.91
N HIS A 93 6.72 -0.66 11.09
CA HIS A 93 7.99 -0.09 11.52
C HIS A 93 7.88 1.44 11.56
N PHE A 94 7.61 1.96 12.76
CA PHE A 94 7.47 3.39 13.03
C PHE A 94 8.51 3.86 14.06
N PRO A 95 8.95 5.13 14.00
CA PRO A 95 8.56 6.15 13.03
C PRO A 95 9.20 5.92 11.65
N THR A 96 8.46 6.14 10.56
CA THR A 96 9.08 6.09 9.21
C THR A 96 9.94 7.34 8.96
N PRO A 97 11.04 7.25 8.21
CA PRO A 97 11.97 8.38 8.09
C PRO A 97 11.37 9.55 7.29
N ILE A 98 11.80 10.76 7.65
CA ILE A 98 11.66 11.99 6.86
C ILE A 98 13.05 12.40 6.40
N HIS A 99 13.21 12.69 5.12
CA HIS A 99 14.45 13.27 4.61
C HIS A 99 14.17 14.23 3.45
N LYS A 100 15.12 15.12 3.17
CA LYS A 100 15.06 15.99 2.00
C LYS A 100 15.01 15.16 0.72
N TRP A 101 14.14 15.55 -0.19
CA TRP A 101 13.98 14.94 -1.50
C TRP A 101 14.45 15.93 -2.57
N ASN A 102 15.64 15.67 -3.11
CA ASN A 102 16.30 16.58 -4.06
C ASN A 102 15.67 16.46 -5.45
N LEU A 103 14.50 17.06 -5.62
CA LEU A 103 13.79 17.13 -6.90
C LEU A 103 14.42 18.21 -7.79
N PRO A 104 14.53 17.98 -9.11
CA PRO A 104 15.04 18.97 -10.05
C PRO A 104 14.00 20.07 -10.31
N ASN A 105 14.47 21.25 -10.74
CA ASN A 105 13.63 22.35 -11.24
C ASN A 105 12.54 22.84 -10.27
N LEU A 106 12.82 22.82 -8.96
CA LEU A 106 11.92 23.40 -7.97
C LEU A 106 11.88 24.93 -8.10
N PRO A 107 10.74 25.57 -7.74
CA PRO A 107 10.67 27.02 -7.61
C PRO A 107 11.70 27.55 -6.62
N LYS A 108 11.98 28.85 -6.71
CA LYS A 108 13.04 29.49 -5.93
C LYS A 108 12.82 29.29 -4.43
N ASN A 109 13.90 28.96 -3.71
CA ASN A 109 13.88 28.72 -2.26
C ASN A 109 12.86 27.66 -1.77
N THR A 110 12.30 26.85 -2.67
CA THR A 110 11.37 25.78 -2.31
C THR A 110 12.17 24.53 -1.92
N GLU A 111 11.76 23.87 -0.85
CA GLU A 111 12.33 22.59 -0.44
C GLU A 111 11.24 21.52 -0.38
N VAL A 112 11.55 20.34 -0.92
CA VAL A 112 10.67 19.17 -0.79
C VAL A 112 11.35 18.13 0.09
N TYR A 113 10.58 17.59 1.02
CA TYR A 113 10.94 16.47 1.89
C TYR A 113 9.99 15.32 1.60
N VAL A 114 10.41 14.11 1.94
CA VAL A 114 9.59 12.90 1.76
C VAL A 114 9.45 12.15 3.07
N LYS A 115 8.21 11.82 3.43
CA LYS A 115 7.87 10.86 4.49
C LYS A 115 7.77 9.47 3.88
N ARG A 116 8.64 8.56 4.33
CA ARG A 116 8.81 7.23 3.74
C ARG A 116 7.85 6.18 4.31
N ASP A 117 6.55 6.42 4.18
CA ASP A 117 5.53 5.44 4.61
C ASP A 117 5.57 4.13 3.80
N ASP A 118 6.25 4.12 2.65
CA ASP A 118 6.63 2.90 1.93
C ASP A 118 7.54 1.96 2.75
N LEU A 119 8.27 2.49 3.74
CA LEU A 119 9.16 1.74 4.62
C LEU A 119 8.50 1.27 5.93
N SER A 120 7.16 1.34 6.04
CA SER A 120 6.42 0.84 7.22
C SER A 120 6.48 -0.69 7.40
N GLY A 121 7.08 -1.41 6.46
CA GLY A 121 7.33 -2.86 6.49
C GLY A 121 7.57 -3.39 5.08
N MET A 122 7.93 -4.66 4.94
CA MET A 122 8.17 -5.26 3.62
C MET A 122 6.86 -5.73 2.97
N GLN A 123 6.24 -6.76 3.54
CA GLN A 123 4.97 -7.32 3.05
C GLN A 123 3.74 -6.55 3.53
N LEU A 124 3.82 -5.76 4.61
CA LEU A 124 2.74 -4.86 5.03
C LEU A 124 2.77 -3.50 4.28
N SER A 125 3.99 -3.08 3.89
CA SER A 125 4.40 -1.79 3.28
C SER A 125 3.30 -0.81 2.87
N GLY A 126 3.52 0.46 3.24
CA GLY A 126 2.77 1.61 2.76
C GLY A 126 1.85 2.21 3.81
N ASN A 127 0.96 3.07 3.33
CA ASN A 127 0.05 3.84 4.18
C ASN A 127 -1.00 3.02 4.94
N LYS A 128 -1.32 1.83 4.44
CA LYS A 128 -2.44 1.03 4.98
C LYS A 128 -2.15 0.51 6.37
N VAL A 129 -0.88 0.22 6.67
CA VAL A 129 -0.43 -0.33 7.94
C VAL A 129 -0.88 0.54 9.12
N ARG A 130 -0.70 1.86 9.02
CA ARG A 130 -1.12 2.83 10.06
C ARG A 130 -2.60 2.72 10.42
N LYS A 131 -3.45 2.51 9.42
CA LYS A 131 -4.90 2.35 9.65
C LYS A 131 -5.22 0.97 10.22
N LEU A 132 -4.54 -0.06 9.71
CA LEU A 132 -4.74 -1.45 10.12
C LEU A 132 -4.37 -1.68 11.58
N GLU A 133 -3.42 -0.91 12.15
CA GLU A 133 -3.11 -0.96 13.59
C GLU A 133 -4.34 -0.75 14.48
N PHE A 134 -5.26 0.14 14.08
CA PHE A 134 -6.51 0.39 14.79
C PHE A 134 -7.62 -0.59 14.38
N LEU A 135 -7.77 -0.84 13.08
CA LEU A 135 -8.84 -1.69 12.54
C LEU A 135 -8.71 -3.14 13.02
N MET A 136 -7.47 -3.66 13.06
CA MET A 136 -7.21 -5.01 13.56
C MET A 136 -7.40 -5.11 15.08
N ALA A 137 -7.11 -4.03 15.83
CA ALA A 137 -7.35 -4.00 17.26
C ALA A 137 -8.84 -4.13 17.57
N ASP A 138 -9.69 -3.42 16.82
CA ASP A 138 -11.15 -3.52 16.93
C ASP A 138 -11.69 -4.87 16.44
N ALA A 139 -11.12 -5.43 15.37
CA ALA A 139 -11.51 -6.76 14.88
C ALA A 139 -11.25 -7.86 15.93
N VAL A 140 -10.06 -7.88 16.53
CA VAL A 140 -9.71 -8.83 17.58
C VAL A 140 -10.55 -8.62 18.84
N GLU A 141 -10.79 -7.37 19.24
CA GLU A 141 -11.65 -7.06 20.40
C GLU A 141 -13.07 -7.60 20.22
N LYS A 142 -13.62 -7.51 19.00
CA LYS A 142 -14.95 -8.05 18.68
C LYS A 142 -14.98 -9.56 18.48
N GLY A 143 -13.86 -10.24 18.71
CA GLY A 143 -13.75 -11.70 18.60
C GLY A 143 -13.88 -12.22 17.18
N ALA A 144 -13.45 -11.43 16.19
CA ALA A 144 -13.40 -11.87 14.80
C ALA A 144 -12.47 -13.07 14.65
N ASP A 145 -12.81 -13.99 13.75
CA ASP A 145 -11.94 -15.09 13.32
C ASP A 145 -11.46 -14.93 11.88
N CYS A 146 -12.07 -14.01 11.13
CA CYS A 146 -11.70 -13.68 9.76
C CYS A 146 -11.99 -12.22 9.41
N ILE A 147 -11.23 -11.71 8.44
CA ILE A 147 -11.33 -10.36 7.90
C ILE A 147 -11.85 -10.44 6.47
N ILE A 148 -12.83 -9.61 6.14
CA ILE A 148 -13.28 -9.38 4.75
C ILE A 148 -12.82 -8.00 4.31
N THR A 149 -12.23 -7.89 3.13
CA THR A 149 -12.04 -6.59 2.48
C THR A 149 -12.08 -6.70 0.96
N ILE A 150 -12.01 -5.56 0.28
CA ILE A 150 -12.22 -5.47 -1.16
C ILE A 150 -11.30 -4.40 -1.80
N GLY A 151 -10.87 -4.65 -3.04
CA GLY A 151 -10.02 -3.72 -3.79
C GLY A 151 -9.82 -4.14 -5.25
N GLY A 152 -8.94 -3.44 -5.96
CA GLY A 152 -8.49 -3.88 -7.30
C GLY A 152 -7.55 -5.08 -7.22
N ILE A 153 -7.29 -5.73 -8.36
CA ILE A 153 -6.40 -6.90 -8.42
C ILE A 153 -4.99 -6.66 -7.88
N GLN A 154 -4.46 -5.43 -7.98
CA GLN A 154 -3.19 -5.00 -7.40
C GLN A 154 -3.36 -4.13 -6.13
N SER A 155 -4.40 -4.38 -5.34
CA SER A 155 -4.71 -3.56 -4.16
C SER A 155 -3.65 -3.69 -3.08
N ASN A 156 -2.90 -2.61 -2.84
CA ASN A 156 -2.00 -2.49 -1.68
C ASN A 156 -2.74 -2.68 -0.34
N HIS A 157 -4.03 -2.28 -0.30
CA HIS A 157 -4.89 -2.46 0.87
C HIS A 157 -5.23 -3.91 1.15
N CYS A 158 -5.61 -4.67 0.12
CA CYS A 158 -5.94 -6.08 0.28
C CYS A 158 -4.71 -6.85 0.76
N ARG A 159 -3.56 -6.60 0.12
CA ARG A 159 -2.27 -7.19 0.50
C ARG A 159 -1.86 -6.88 1.93
N ALA A 160 -1.90 -5.61 2.34
CA ALA A 160 -1.59 -5.26 3.72
C ALA A 160 -2.57 -5.89 4.72
N THR A 161 -3.86 -5.95 4.37
CA THR A 161 -4.90 -6.56 5.22
C THR A 161 -4.69 -8.06 5.38
N ALA A 162 -4.40 -8.78 4.30
CA ALA A 162 -4.17 -10.23 4.32
C ALA A 162 -2.97 -10.61 5.19
N VAL A 163 -1.88 -9.84 5.07
CA VAL A 163 -0.69 -10.02 5.91
C VAL A 163 -1.00 -9.72 7.39
N ALA A 164 -1.63 -8.58 7.68
CA ALA A 164 -1.99 -8.22 9.05
C ALA A 164 -2.93 -9.26 9.70
N ALA A 165 -3.90 -9.77 8.94
CA ALA A 165 -4.77 -10.85 9.39
C ALA A 165 -3.97 -12.12 9.75
N ARG A 166 -2.99 -12.52 8.91
CA ARG A 166 -2.10 -13.66 9.23
C ARG A 166 -1.29 -13.44 10.49
N TYR A 167 -0.70 -12.26 10.67
CA TYR A 167 0.06 -11.96 11.89
C TYR A 167 -0.75 -12.13 13.17
N LEU A 168 -2.07 -11.96 13.09
CA LEU A 168 -2.97 -12.04 14.23
C LEU A 168 -3.79 -13.35 14.24
N ASN A 169 -3.40 -14.35 13.44
CA ASN A 169 -4.07 -15.65 13.33
C ASN A 169 -5.56 -15.56 12.93
N LEU A 170 -5.94 -14.57 12.12
CA LEU A 170 -7.30 -14.39 11.59
C LEU A 170 -7.34 -14.77 10.13
N ASP A 171 -8.35 -15.47 9.61
CA ASP A 171 -8.58 -15.72 8.18
C ASP A 171 -8.82 -14.43 7.37
N CYS A 172 -8.60 -14.45 6.05
CA CYS A 172 -8.71 -13.26 5.23
C CYS A 172 -9.34 -13.62 3.90
N TYR A 173 -10.44 -12.93 3.62
CA TYR A 173 -11.24 -13.06 2.41
C TYR A 173 -11.19 -11.73 1.66
N LEU A 174 -10.71 -11.80 0.43
CA LEU A 174 -10.47 -10.67 -0.44
C LEU A 174 -11.44 -10.75 -1.62
N ILE A 175 -12.21 -9.69 -1.83
CA ILE A 175 -12.91 -9.50 -3.09
C ILE A 175 -12.00 -8.64 -3.98
N LEU A 176 -11.55 -9.18 -5.12
CA LEU A 176 -10.62 -8.50 -6.03
C LEU A 176 -11.26 -8.19 -7.38
N ARG A 177 -11.27 -6.91 -7.71
CA ARG A 177 -11.80 -6.38 -8.98
C ARG A 177 -10.81 -6.57 -10.12
N THR A 178 -11.26 -7.21 -11.21
CA THR A 178 -10.53 -7.39 -12.47
C THR A 178 -11.42 -7.07 -13.68
N SER A 179 -10.90 -7.17 -14.91
CA SER A 179 -11.68 -6.96 -16.13
C SER A 179 -12.67 -8.10 -16.39
N LYS A 180 -13.80 -7.80 -17.04
CA LYS A 180 -14.81 -8.78 -17.44
C LYS A 180 -14.24 -10.01 -18.19
N VAL A 181 -13.19 -9.83 -19.00
CA VAL A 181 -12.58 -10.95 -19.75
C VAL A 181 -11.72 -11.88 -18.89
N LEU A 182 -11.29 -11.42 -17.70
CA LEU A 182 -10.38 -12.15 -16.80
C LEU A 182 -11.06 -12.63 -15.51
N VAL A 183 -12.31 -12.24 -15.24
CA VAL A 183 -12.98 -12.53 -13.96
C VAL A 183 -13.16 -14.02 -13.71
N ASP A 184 -13.38 -14.80 -14.77
CA ASP A 184 -13.56 -16.26 -14.73
C ASP A 184 -12.25 -17.03 -14.96
N GLN A 185 -11.08 -16.37 -14.83
CA GLN A 185 -9.77 -16.96 -15.07
C GLN A 185 -8.87 -16.84 -13.84
N ASP A 186 -7.80 -17.65 -13.78
CA ASP A 186 -6.76 -17.46 -12.76
C ASP A 186 -6.07 -16.09 -12.99
N PRO A 187 -6.13 -15.16 -12.02
CA PRO A 187 -5.52 -13.84 -12.14
C PRO A 187 -3.98 -13.83 -12.09
N GLY A 188 -3.35 -14.99 -11.91
CA GLY A 188 -1.90 -15.14 -11.88
C GLY A 188 -1.27 -14.77 -10.54
N LEU A 189 -0.01 -14.30 -10.60
CA LEU A 189 0.85 -14.11 -9.42
C LEU A 189 1.68 -12.82 -9.49
N THR A 190 1.25 -11.81 -10.25
CA THR A 190 2.03 -10.58 -10.37
C THR A 190 1.83 -9.68 -9.14
N GLY A 191 2.92 -9.13 -8.60
CA GLY A 191 2.86 -8.03 -7.63
C GLY A 191 2.18 -8.38 -6.30
N ASN A 192 1.21 -7.55 -5.87
CA ASN A 192 0.50 -7.72 -4.60
C ASN A 192 -0.19 -9.10 -4.50
N LEU A 193 -0.73 -9.60 -5.61
CA LEU A 193 -1.46 -10.86 -5.68
C LEU A 193 -0.61 -12.08 -5.29
N LEU A 194 0.70 -12.04 -5.56
CA LEU A 194 1.62 -13.09 -5.09
C LEU A 194 1.62 -13.18 -3.57
N VAL A 195 1.70 -12.02 -2.91
CA VAL A 195 1.72 -11.95 -1.45
C VAL A 195 0.38 -12.39 -0.88
N ASP A 196 -0.75 -11.93 -1.46
CA ASP A 196 -2.09 -12.36 -1.06
C ASP A 196 -2.20 -13.89 -1.03
N ARG A 197 -1.74 -14.56 -2.09
CA ARG A 197 -1.77 -16.03 -2.19
C ARG A 197 -0.76 -16.71 -1.27
N LEU A 198 0.46 -16.17 -1.12
CA LEU A 198 1.49 -16.73 -0.24
C LEU A 198 1.05 -16.74 1.22
N VAL A 199 0.32 -15.71 1.66
CA VAL A 199 -0.22 -15.65 3.02
C VAL A 199 -1.57 -16.37 3.17
N GLY A 200 -2.01 -17.08 2.13
CA GLY A 200 -3.20 -17.94 2.18
C GLY A 200 -4.53 -17.19 2.20
N ALA A 201 -4.61 -15.99 1.60
CA ALA A 201 -5.88 -15.29 1.49
C ALA A 201 -6.85 -16.02 0.54
N HIS A 202 -8.13 -16.08 0.91
CA HIS A 202 -9.21 -16.50 0.02
C HIS A 202 -9.53 -15.35 -0.93
N ILE A 203 -9.60 -15.62 -2.23
CA ILE A 203 -9.75 -14.59 -3.27
C ILE A 203 -11.02 -14.89 -4.08
N ASP A 204 -11.99 -13.98 -4.00
CA ASP A 204 -13.18 -13.94 -4.84
C ASP A 204 -13.00 -12.85 -5.90
N LEU A 205 -13.14 -13.19 -7.18
CA LEU A 205 -13.03 -12.22 -8.27
C LEU A 205 -14.38 -11.60 -8.61
N VAL A 206 -14.36 -10.30 -8.92
CA VAL A 206 -15.50 -9.58 -9.50
C VAL A 206 -15.03 -8.72 -10.67
N SER A 207 -15.89 -8.51 -11.65
CA SER A 207 -15.63 -7.59 -12.75
C SER A 207 -15.71 -6.13 -12.28
N LYS A 208 -15.12 -5.20 -13.05
CA LYS A 208 -15.24 -3.76 -12.80
C LYS A 208 -16.71 -3.31 -12.85
N GLU A 209 -17.49 -3.92 -13.75
CA GLU A 209 -18.89 -3.62 -13.99
C GLU A 209 -19.78 -4.08 -12.82
N GLU A 210 -19.56 -5.30 -12.30
CA GLU A 210 -20.25 -5.80 -11.10
C GLU A 210 -19.89 -4.97 -9.86
N TYR A 211 -18.61 -4.60 -9.71
CA TYR A 211 -18.20 -3.72 -8.63
C TYR A 211 -18.92 -2.36 -8.72
N ALA A 212 -19.01 -1.78 -9.92
CA ALA A 212 -19.64 -0.49 -10.12
C ALA A 212 -21.17 -0.53 -9.90
N SER A 213 -21.83 -1.62 -10.28
CA SER A 213 -23.29 -1.76 -10.15
C SER A 213 -23.75 -2.11 -8.73
N VAL A 214 -23.03 -3.00 -8.04
CA VAL A 214 -23.41 -3.48 -6.71
C VAL A 214 -22.82 -2.60 -5.62
N GLY A 215 -21.60 -2.11 -5.81
CA GLY A 215 -20.87 -1.34 -4.81
C GLY A 215 -20.17 -2.20 -3.75
N SER A 216 -19.11 -1.65 -3.16
CA SER A 216 -18.24 -2.35 -2.23
C SER A 216 -18.94 -2.83 -0.96
N VAL A 217 -19.80 -1.99 -0.38
CA VAL A 217 -20.53 -2.31 0.87
C VAL A 217 -21.42 -3.53 0.67
N ALA A 218 -22.24 -3.54 -0.38
CA ALA A 218 -23.14 -4.66 -0.66
C ALA A 218 -22.38 -5.95 -0.99
N LEU A 219 -21.30 -5.87 -1.77
CA LEU A 219 -20.43 -7.04 -2.05
C LEU A 219 -19.82 -7.63 -0.78
N THR A 220 -19.26 -6.78 0.10
CA THR A 220 -18.68 -7.26 1.36
C THR A 220 -19.75 -7.81 2.32
N ASN A 221 -20.96 -7.25 2.32
CA ASN A 221 -22.07 -7.77 3.11
C ASN A 221 -22.54 -9.13 2.58
N LEU A 222 -22.61 -9.33 1.26
CA LEU A 222 -22.95 -10.62 0.67
C LEU A 222 -22.01 -11.74 1.15
N LEU A 223 -20.70 -11.48 1.12
CA LEU A 223 -19.71 -12.44 1.61
C LEU A 223 -19.77 -12.61 3.14
N ARG A 224 -20.05 -11.53 3.87
CA ARG A 224 -20.23 -11.57 5.32
C ARG A 224 -21.38 -12.49 5.72
N GLU A 225 -22.55 -12.35 5.09
CA GLU A 225 -23.72 -13.19 5.38
C GLU A 225 -23.45 -14.67 5.06
N LYS A 226 -22.74 -14.95 3.96
CA LYS A 226 -22.28 -16.31 3.65
C LYS A 226 -21.40 -16.88 4.76
N LEU A 227 -20.36 -16.17 5.18
CA LEU A 227 -19.45 -16.64 6.22
C LEU A 227 -20.14 -16.79 7.59
N LEU A 228 -21.09 -15.91 7.91
CA LEU A 228 -21.93 -16.06 9.11
C LEU A 228 -22.76 -17.35 9.06
N SER A 229 -23.34 -17.69 7.90
CA SER A 229 -24.09 -18.94 7.72
C SER A 229 -23.21 -20.20 7.84
N GLU A 230 -21.91 -20.06 7.59
CA GLU A 230 -20.89 -21.10 7.78
C GLU A 230 -20.33 -21.14 9.21
N GLY A 231 -20.88 -20.34 10.14
CA GLY A 231 -20.49 -20.31 11.54
C GLY A 231 -19.22 -19.50 11.86
N ARG A 232 -18.75 -18.68 10.90
CA ARG A 232 -17.59 -17.79 11.08
C ARG A 232 -17.98 -16.49 11.77
N LYS A 233 -16.99 -15.70 12.19
CA LYS A 233 -17.13 -14.38 12.82
C LYS A 233 -16.40 -13.32 11.97
N PRO A 234 -16.93 -12.96 10.79
CA PRO A 234 -16.29 -12.02 9.89
C PRO A 234 -16.31 -10.58 10.41
N TYR A 235 -15.18 -9.89 10.26
CA TYR A 235 -15.06 -8.45 10.41
C TYR A 235 -14.77 -7.79 9.06
N VAL A 236 -15.60 -6.84 8.65
CA VAL A 236 -15.44 -6.14 7.37
C VAL A 236 -14.57 -4.91 7.55
N ILE A 237 -13.47 -4.84 6.81
CA ILE A 237 -12.67 -3.62 6.66
C ILE A 237 -13.04 -2.97 5.32
N PRO A 238 -13.52 -1.71 5.30
CA PRO A 238 -13.88 -1.03 4.07
C PRO A 238 -12.66 -0.76 3.18
N VAL A 239 -12.92 -0.44 1.90
CA VAL A 239 -11.88 -0.15 0.89
C VAL A 239 -10.85 0.83 1.45
N GLY A 240 -9.58 0.43 1.43
CA GLY A 240 -8.47 1.27 1.86
C GLY A 240 -8.38 1.51 3.38
N GLY A 241 -9.18 0.80 4.18
CA GLY A 241 -9.31 1.00 5.62
C GLY A 241 -9.89 2.36 5.96
N SER A 242 -10.74 2.90 5.07
CA SER A 242 -11.24 4.27 5.17
C SER A 242 -12.59 4.31 5.87
N ASN A 243 -12.53 4.40 7.18
CA ASN A 243 -13.63 4.75 8.07
C ASN A 243 -13.07 5.65 9.19
N SER A 244 -13.93 6.19 10.05
CA SER A 244 -13.51 7.08 11.14
C SER A 244 -12.47 6.44 12.08
N LEU A 245 -12.55 5.13 12.35
CA LEU A 245 -11.54 4.42 13.15
C LEU A 245 -10.17 4.38 12.44
N GLY A 246 -10.13 4.00 11.16
CA GLY A 246 -8.89 3.93 10.38
C GLY A 246 -8.24 5.29 10.15
N THR A 247 -9.02 6.38 10.19
CA THR A 247 -8.53 7.77 10.12
C THR A 247 -7.52 8.08 11.25
N TRP A 248 -7.67 7.47 12.43
CA TRP A 248 -6.73 7.62 13.54
C TRP A 248 -5.29 7.24 13.19
N GLY A 249 -5.09 6.30 12.25
CA GLY A 249 -3.76 5.94 11.76
C GLY A 249 -2.97 7.13 11.19
N TYR A 250 -3.67 8.09 10.58
CA TYR A 250 -3.03 9.28 10.00
C TYR A 250 -3.10 10.52 10.91
N ILE A 251 -3.98 10.53 11.91
CA ILE A 251 -3.87 11.45 13.06
C ILE A 251 -2.56 11.14 13.81
N GLU A 252 -2.27 9.86 14.03
CA GLU A 252 -1.02 9.40 14.62
C GLU A 252 0.21 9.70 13.78
N ALA A 253 0.09 9.64 12.45
CA ALA A 253 1.16 10.08 11.57
C ALA A 253 1.49 11.57 11.77
N ILE A 254 0.51 12.43 12.05
CA ILE A 254 0.77 13.85 12.37
C ILE A 254 1.48 13.99 13.71
N ARG A 255 1.08 13.22 14.74
CA ARG A 255 1.81 13.16 16.02
C ARG A 255 3.28 12.77 15.80
N GLU A 256 3.50 11.73 15.00
CA GLU A 256 4.83 11.25 14.61
C GLU A 256 5.65 12.33 13.88
N ILE A 257 5.06 13.00 12.89
CA ILE A 257 5.70 14.10 12.14
C ILE A 257 6.09 15.24 13.07
N LYS A 258 5.22 15.66 13.99
CA LYS A 258 5.53 16.70 14.98
C LYS A 258 6.72 16.34 15.86
N ASP A 259 6.76 15.09 16.35
CA ASP A 259 7.86 14.62 17.18
C ASP A 259 9.18 14.58 16.40
N GLN A 260 9.14 14.21 15.11
CA GLN A 260 10.30 14.24 14.23
C GLN A 260 10.80 15.66 13.95
N ILE A 261 9.88 16.61 13.70
CA ILE A 261 10.19 18.05 13.51
C ILE A 261 10.87 18.63 14.75
N LYS A 262 10.30 18.35 15.93
CA LYS A 262 10.85 18.84 17.21
C LYS A 262 12.29 18.37 17.45
N LYS A 263 12.61 17.14 17.03
CA LYS A 263 13.97 16.58 17.12
C LYS A 263 14.94 17.16 16.09
N ALA A 264 14.44 17.77 15.01
CA ALA A 264 15.23 18.26 13.87
C ALA A 264 15.39 19.80 13.86
N ASN A 265 15.51 20.44 15.02
CA ASN A 265 15.64 21.91 15.18
C ASN A 265 14.50 22.71 14.53
N GLU A 266 13.24 22.34 14.80
CA GLU A 266 12.05 23.12 14.42
C GLU A 266 11.85 23.30 12.91
N LEU A 267 12.17 22.28 12.11
CA LEU A 267 11.78 22.23 10.70
C LEU A 267 10.25 22.35 10.53
N ALA A 268 9.74 23.51 10.14
CA ALA A 268 8.32 23.67 9.83
C ALA A 268 8.02 23.29 8.37
N PHE A 269 6.94 22.54 8.15
CA PHE A 269 6.39 22.29 6.82
C PHE A 269 5.17 23.16 6.61
N ASP A 270 5.13 23.86 5.48
CA ASP A 270 3.99 24.69 5.09
C ASP A 270 2.89 23.84 4.44
N ASP A 271 3.27 22.75 3.78
CA ASP A 271 2.39 21.89 3.00
C ASP A 271 2.69 20.41 3.22
N ILE A 272 1.64 19.60 3.14
CA ILE A 272 1.71 18.14 3.03
C ILE A 272 1.06 17.75 1.71
N VAL A 273 1.75 16.97 0.88
CA VAL A 273 1.23 16.48 -0.40
C VAL A 273 1.09 14.97 -0.35
N VAL A 274 -0.05 14.44 -0.82
CA VAL A 274 -0.36 13.01 -0.72
C VAL A 274 -1.29 12.52 -1.84
N ALA A 275 -1.15 11.25 -2.23
CA ALA A 275 -2.10 10.60 -3.13
C ALA A 275 -3.43 10.24 -2.44
N CYS A 276 -4.55 10.41 -3.13
CA CYS A 276 -5.88 10.01 -2.65
C CYS A 276 -6.52 8.95 -3.55
N GLY A 277 -6.90 7.81 -2.97
CA GLY A 277 -7.69 6.80 -3.67
C GLY A 277 -8.86 6.22 -2.87
N SER A 278 -8.94 6.49 -1.57
CA SER A 278 -10.05 6.02 -0.71
C SER A 278 -10.36 6.98 0.44
N GLY A 279 -9.79 8.18 0.49
CA GLY A 279 -10.14 9.22 1.48
C GLY A 279 -9.51 9.13 2.87
N GLY A 280 -9.47 7.96 3.54
CA GLY A 280 -9.12 7.93 4.98
C GLY A 280 -7.71 8.41 5.35
N THR A 281 -6.75 8.38 4.43
CA THR A 281 -5.41 8.98 4.66
C THR A 281 -5.49 10.50 4.68
N ILE A 282 -6.20 11.10 3.71
CA ILE A 282 -6.28 12.56 3.59
C ILE A 282 -7.10 13.16 4.73
N ALA A 283 -8.18 12.48 5.16
CA ALA A 283 -8.98 12.91 6.30
C ALA A 283 -8.15 12.94 7.60
N GLY A 284 -7.31 11.93 7.83
CA GLY A 284 -6.49 11.85 9.05
C GLY A 284 -5.36 12.86 9.05
N LEU A 285 -4.71 13.06 7.89
CA LEU A 285 -3.67 14.08 7.72
C LEU A 285 -4.24 15.48 7.92
N SER A 286 -5.39 15.81 7.31
CA SER A 286 -5.95 17.15 7.37
C SER A 286 -6.48 17.50 8.74
N VAL A 287 -7.26 16.63 9.38
CA VAL A 287 -7.78 16.90 10.72
C VAL A 287 -6.64 16.93 11.74
N GLY A 288 -5.64 16.06 11.59
CA GLY A 288 -4.46 16.08 12.45
C GLY A 288 -3.64 17.35 12.28
N ALA A 289 -3.38 17.78 11.04
CA ALA A 289 -2.66 19.01 10.76
C ALA A 289 -3.42 20.25 11.28
N TRP A 290 -4.75 20.27 11.11
CA TRP A 290 -5.62 21.35 11.58
C TRP A 290 -5.65 21.49 13.10
N LEU A 291 -5.86 20.38 13.81
CA LEU A 291 -6.00 20.38 15.27
C LEU A 291 -4.66 20.57 15.98
N SER A 292 -3.56 20.17 15.34
CA SER A 292 -2.23 20.31 15.91
C SER A 292 -1.57 21.65 15.55
N GLU A 293 -0.50 22.00 16.26
CA GLU A 293 0.32 23.19 15.97
C GLU A 293 1.05 23.11 14.62
N LEU A 294 1.01 21.98 13.90
CA LEU A 294 1.65 21.84 12.60
C LEU A 294 1.02 22.77 11.57
N ARG A 295 -0.32 22.80 11.49
CA ARG A 295 -1.13 23.65 10.59
C ARG A 295 -0.69 23.66 9.10
N ALA A 296 0.06 22.65 8.67
CA ALA A 296 0.44 22.48 7.28
C ALA A 296 -0.81 22.27 6.42
N LYS A 297 -0.85 22.89 5.24
CA LYS A 297 -1.95 22.71 4.28
C LYS A 297 -1.85 21.33 3.65
N VAL A 298 -2.94 20.56 3.63
CA VAL A 298 -2.95 19.21 3.05
C VAL A 298 -3.48 19.27 1.62
N HIS A 299 -2.62 18.95 0.66
CA HIS A 299 -2.92 18.83 -0.75
C HIS A 299 -3.05 17.36 -1.16
N ALA A 300 -4.24 16.98 -1.59
CA ALA A 300 -4.56 15.63 -2.02
C ALA A 300 -4.69 15.56 -3.54
N PHE A 301 -4.04 14.58 -4.15
CA PHE A 301 -4.15 14.31 -5.58
C PHE A 301 -4.96 13.01 -5.80
N CYS A 302 -6.21 13.14 -6.24
CA CYS A 302 -7.12 11.99 -6.40
C CYS A 302 -6.88 11.22 -7.69
N VAL A 303 -6.73 9.89 -7.59
CA VAL A 303 -6.32 9.03 -8.71
C VAL A 303 -7.47 8.23 -9.33
N CYS A 304 -8.68 8.35 -8.81
CA CYS A 304 -9.86 7.60 -9.28
C CYS A 304 -11.11 8.48 -9.42
N ASP A 305 -11.72 8.86 -8.31
CA ASP A 305 -12.95 9.66 -8.26
C ASP A 305 -12.61 11.15 -8.22
N ASP A 306 -13.63 11.99 -8.41
CA ASP A 306 -13.45 13.43 -8.54
C ASP A 306 -13.31 14.12 -7.17
N PRO A 307 -12.73 15.34 -7.11
CA PRO A 307 -12.50 16.04 -5.86
C PRO A 307 -13.73 16.17 -4.96
N ASP A 308 -14.90 16.50 -5.51
CA ASP A 308 -16.14 16.64 -4.72
C ASP A 308 -16.53 15.35 -4.00
N TYR A 309 -16.39 14.19 -4.64
CA TYR A 309 -16.61 12.90 -3.97
C TYR A 309 -15.71 12.76 -2.73
N PHE A 310 -14.43 13.14 -2.84
CA PHE A 310 -13.50 13.03 -1.72
C PHE A 310 -13.67 14.11 -0.66
N TYR A 311 -14.21 15.29 -0.99
CA TYR A 311 -14.66 16.25 0.02
C TYR A 311 -15.80 15.65 0.83
N GLU A 312 -16.87 15.20 0.19
CA GLU A 312 -18.04 14.64 0.89
C GLU A 312 -17.69 13.37 1.67
N PHE A 313 -16.88 12.48 1.07
CA PHE A 313 -16.42 11.28 1.76
C PHE A 313 -15.54 11.62 2.96
N SER A 314 -14.61 12.57 2.84
CA SER A 314 -13.80 13.00 3.98
C SER A 314 -14.67 13.66 5.05
N GLN A 315 -15.66 14.47 4.67
CA GLN A 315 -16.63 15.06 5.61
C GLN A 315 -17.31 13.98 6.43
N SER A 316 -17.80 12.91 5.81
CA SER A 316 -18.44 11.80 6.53
C SER A 316 -17.52 11.14 7.57
N LEU A 317 -16.21 11.06 7.29
CA LEU A 317 -15.24 10.52 8.24
C LEU A 317 -15.00 11.48 9.41
N LEU A 318 -14.94 12.78 9.13
CA LEU A 318 -14.78 13.84 10.13
C LEU A 318 -16.01 13.97 11.03
N ASP A 319 -17.21 13.85 10.47
CA ASP A 319 -18.47 13.83 11.21
C ASP A 319 -18.53 12.61 12.13
N GLY A 320 -18.12 11.44 11.63
CA GLY A 320 -18.00 10.22 12.44
C GLY A 320 -16.90 10.28 13.52
N LEU A 321 -16.01 11.27 13.44
CA LEU A 321 -15.03 11.61 14.50
C LEU A 321 -15.49 12.79 15.37
N GLN A 322 -16.65 13.38 15.08
CA GLN A 322 -17.17 14.59 15.73
C GLN A 322 -16.15 15.75 15.71
N ALA A 323 -15.40 15.88 14.61
CA ALA A 323 -14.29 16.82 14.51
C ALA A 323 -14.72 18.30 14.48
N GLY A 324 -15.99 18.59 14.19
CA GLY A 324 -16.53 19.96 14.22
C GLY A 324 -15.91 20.91 13.19
N VAL A 325 -15.34 20.37 12.10
CA VAL A 325 -14.68 21.14 11.04
C VAL A 325 -15.11 20.65 9.67
N SER A 326 -15.21 21.57 8.71
CA SER A 326 -15.50 21.25 7.32
C SER A 326 -14.25 20.71 6.63
N SER A 327 -14.40 19.60 5.91
CA SER A 327 -13.36 19.04 5.06
C SER A 327 -12.85 20.05 4.03
N ARG A 328 -13.73 20.90 3.49
CA ARG A 328 -13.40 21.94 2.50
C ARG A 328 -12.55 23.09 3.07
N ASP A 329 -12.50 23.23 4.40
CA ASP A 329 -11.70 24.28 5.05
C ASP A 329 -10.25 23.80 5.31
N ILE A 330 -10.02 22.48 5.33
CA ILE A 330 -8.75 21.88 5.79
C ILE A 330 -8.07 21.00 4.72
N LEU A 331 -8.73 20.76 3.59
CA LEU A 331 -8.19 19.98 2.46
C LEU A 331 -8.22 20.81 1.18
N ASP A 332 -7.16 20.68 0.38
CA ASP A 332 -7.14 21.09 -1.02
C ASP A 332 -7.03 19.83 -1.90
N ILE A 333 -8.11 19.46 -2.57
CA ILE A 333 -8.18 18.23 -3.38
C ILE A 333 -8.15 18.57 -4.86
N LYS A 334 -7.20 17.96 -5.59
CA LYS A 334 -7.01 18.11 -7.03
C LYS A 334 -7.14 16.78 -7.74
N SER A 335 -7.62 16.82 -8.98
CA SER A 335 -7.63 15.62 -9.83
C SER A 335 -6.24 15.29 -10.34
N ALA A 336 -5.84 14.03 -10.15
CA ALA A 336 -4.68 13.39 -10.77
C ALA A 336 -5.09 12.08 -11.45
N LYS A 337 -6.36 11.96 -11.86
CA LYS A 337 -6.92 10.74 -12.45
C LYS A 337 -6.22 10.35 -13.75
N GLY A 338 -5.79 11.32 -14.55
CA GLY A 338 -5.22 11.08 -15.88
C GLY A 338 -6.21 10.30 -16.75
N LEU A 339 -5.77 9.21 -17.36
CA LEU A 339 -6.66 8.32 -18.15
C LEU A 339 -7.70 7.60 -17.30
N GLY A 340 -7.48 7.48 -15.98
CA GLY A 340 -8.33 6.71 -15.09
C GLY A 340 -7.54 5.95 -14.03
N TYR A 341 -8.28 5.29 -13.13
CA TYR A 341 -7.68 4.50 -12.07
C TYR A 341 -6.82 3.35 -12.63
N ALA A 342 -5.58 3.26 -12.15
CA ALA A 342 -4.56 2.27 -12.56
C ALA A 342 -4.20 2.26 -14.05
N MET A 343 -4.59 3.29 -14.80
CA MET A 343 -4.19 3.55 -16.18
C MET A 343 -3.25 4.76 -16.23
N ASN A 344 -2.27 4.72 -17.13
CA ASN A 344 -1.19 5.70 -17.15
C ASN A 344 -0.98 6.30 -18.53
N THR A 345 -0.64 7.59 -18.57
CA THR A 345 -0.12 8.22 -19.79
C THR A 345 1.37 7.93 -19.96
N ALA A 346 1.91 8.15 -21.16
CA ALA A 346 3.33 8.01 -21.40
C ALA A 346 4.17 9.00 -20.58
N GLU A 347 3.65 10.20 -20.32
CA GLU A 347 4.28 11.24 -19.51
C GLU A 347 4.36 10.82 -18.04
N GLU A 348 3.29 10.24 -17.49
CA GLU A 348 3.27 9.72 -16.11
C GLU A 348 4.31 8.61 -15.92
N LEU A 349 4.40 7.67 -16.88
CA LEU A 349 5.38 6.58 -16.85
C LEU A 349 6.83 7.09 -17.02
N ASN A 350 7.05 8.07 -17.90
CA ASN A 350 8.35 8.71 -18.03
C ASN A 350 8.75 9.47 -16.77
N PHE A 351 7.80 10.18 -16.15
CA PHE A 351 8.06 10.90 -14.90
C PHE A 351 8.50 9.97 -13.77
N VAL A 352 7.80 8.85 -13.54
CA VAL A 352 8.22 7.92 -12.46
C VAL A 352 9.60 7.32 -12.73
N LYS A 353 9.93 7.06 -14.01
CA LYS A 353 11.28 6.63 -14.43
C LYS A 353 12.33 7.71 -14.16
N ASP A 354 12.09 8.94 -14.58
CA ASP A 354 13.03 10.06 -14.45
C ASP A 354 13.28 10.40 -12.97
N ILE A 355 12.23 10.44 -12.15
CA ILE A 355 12.35 10.67 -10.70
C ILE A 355 13.13 9.56 -10.01
N ALA A 356 12.88 8.30 -10.37
CA ALA A 356 13.62 7.16 -9.82
C ALA A 356 15.11 7.26 -10.17
N GLN A 357 15.44 7.59 -11.42
CA GLN A 357 16.83 7.76 -11.87
C GLN A 357 17.52 8.95 -11.21
N ALA A 358 16.81 10.07 -11.01
CA ALA A 358 17.39 11.28 -10.43
C ALA A 358 17.57 11.20 -8.90
N THR A 359 16.68 10.49 -8.20
CA THR A 359 16.57 10.58 -6.73
C THR A 359 16.75 9.28 -5.98
N GLY A 360 16.71 8.13 -6.68
CA GLY A 360 16.68 6.81 -6.06
C GLY A 360 15.36 6.44 -5.39
N ILE A 361 14.33 7.30 -5.47
CA ILE A 361 12.99 7.01 -4.94
C ILE A 361 12.11 6.45 -6.06
N VAL A 362 11.68 5.20 -5.90
CA VAL A 362 10.78 4.53 -6.85
C VAL A 362 9.34 4.74 -6.43
N LEU A 363 8.56 5.40 -7.27
CA LEU A 363 7.13 5.63 -7.05
C LEU A 363 6.29 4.66 -7.87
N ASP A 364 5.21 4.16 -7.29
CA ASP A 364 4.21 3.42 -8.05
C ASP A 364 3.43 4.38 -8.98
N PRO A 365 3.13 4.00 -10.23
CA PRO A 365 2.47 4.89 -11.18
C PRO A 365 0.96 5.01 -10.94
N VAL A 366 0.38 4.25 -10.00
CA VAL A 366 -1.06 4.28 -9.73
C VAL A 366 -1.42 5.35 -8.69
N TYR A 367 -0.57 5.54 -7.67
CA TYR A 367 -0.81 6.44 -6.55
C TYR A 367 0.30 7.49 -6.40
N SER A 368 1.41 7.12 -5.78
CA SER A 368 2.43 8.09 -5.34
C SER A 368 3.07 8.79 -6.54
N GLY A 369 3.23 8.10 -7.67
CA GLY A 369 3.73 8.66 -8.92
C GLY A 369 2.82 9.73 -9.49
N LYS A 370 1.50 9.49 -9.52
CA LYS A 370 0.50 10.49 -9.99
C LYS A 370 0.44 11.71 -9.08
N ALA A 371 0.50 11.52 -7.76
CA ALA A 371 0.52 12.64 -6.83
C ALA A 371 1.80 13.48 -6.94
N ALA A 372 2.97 12.85 -7.06
CA ALA A 372 4.23 13.56 -7.25
C ALA A 372 4.28 14.26 -8.62
N TYR A 373 3.75 13.63 -9.67
CA TYR A 373 3.63 14.23 -10.99
C TYR A 373 2.74 15.48 -10.95
N GLY A 374 1.56 15.36 -10.35
CA GLY A 374 0.63 16.48 -10.16
C GLY A 374 1.23 17.62 -9.34
N MET A 375 1.94 17.30 -8.26
CA MET A 375 2.65 18.29 -7.43
C MET A 375 3.71 19.04 -8.25
N MET A 376 4.55 18.33 -8.99
CA MET A 376 5.60 18.93 -9.83
C MET A 376 5.01 19.78 -10.94
N ARG A 377 3.92 19.32 -11.59
CA ARG A 377 3.17 20.11 -12.56
C ARG A 377 2.64 21.40 -11.95
N GLU A 378 2.04 21.34 -10.77
CA GLU A 378 1.53 22.52 -10.08
C GLU A 378 2.63 23.53 -9.74
N MET A 379 3.79 23.05 -9.30
CA MET A 379 4.96 23.88 -9.01
C MET A 379 5.52 24.55 -10.26
N ILE A 380 5.51 23.85 -11.41
CA ILE A 380 5.94 24.40 -12.70
C ILE A 380 4.94 25.42 -13.24
N ASP A 381 3.65 25.10 -13.17
CA ASP A 381 2.58 25.92 -13.74
C ASP A 381 2.29 27.17 -12.88
N ASN A 382 2.61 27.12 -11.57
CA ASN A 382 2.33 28.20 -10.61
C ASN A 382 3.50 28.44 -9.64
N PRO A 383 4.71 28.82 -10.12
CA PRO A 383 5.92 28.86 -9.30
C PRO A 383 5.83 29.85 -8.13
N GLU A 384 5.15 30.98 -8.31
CA GLU A 384 4.97 32.00 -7.25
C GLU A 384 4.19 31.47 -6.04
N LYS A 385 3.28 30.51 -6.25
CA LYS A 385 2.52 29.87 -5.15
C LYS A 385 3.44 29.07 -4.22
N TRP A 386 4.58 28.60 -4.73
CA TRP A 386 5.46 27.66 -4.05
C TRP A 386 6.82 28.24 -3.64
N GLU A 387 7.16 29.46 -4.08
CA GLU A 387 8.41 30.13 -3.72
C GLU A 387 8.58 30.18 -2.18
N GLY A 388 9.74 29.71 -1.70
CA GLY A 388 10.07 29.71 -0.27
C GLY A 388 9.37 28.65 0.59
N ARG A 389 8.46 27.84 0.03
CA ARG A 389 7.69 26.85 0.80
C ARG A 389 8.48 25.57 1.08
N LYS A 390 8.24 24.98 2.25
CA LYS A 390 8.73 23.64 2.63
C LYS A 390 7.61 22.63 2.56
N VAL A 391 7.72 21.69 1.63
CA VAL A 391 6.68 20.72 1.29
C VAL A 391 7.06 19.33 1.80
N LEU A 392 6.17 18.65 2.50
CA LEU A 392 6.32 17.24 2.89
C LEU A 392 5.47 16.35 1.98
N PHE A 393 6.10 15.59 1.10
CA PHE A 393 5.43 14.58 0.30
C PHE A 393 5.30 13.26 1.09
N ILE A 394 4.09 12.69 1.17
CA ILE A 394 3.84 11.40 1.81
C ILE A 394 3.96 10.29 0.76
N HIS A 395 5.05 9.53 0.80
CA HIS A 395 5.20 8.36 -0.06
C HIS A 395 4.39 7.19 0.49
N THR A 396 3.23 6.93 -0.11
CA THR A 396 2.24 6.00 0.42
C THR A 396 2.53 4.50 0.21
N GLY A 397 3.72 4.14 -0.28
CA GLY A 397 4.05 2.78 -0.73
C GLY A 397 3.65 2.52 -2.18
N GLY A 398 3.32 1.26 -2.48
CA GLY A 398 2.82 0.83 -3.79
C GLY A 398 3.78 0.00 -4.64
N LEU A 399 5.01 -0.21 -4.18
CA LEU A 399 6.07 -0.85 -4.96
C LEU A 399 5.70 -2.23 -5.53
N LEU A 400 5.00 -3.08 -4.78
CA LEU A 400 4.59 -4.39 -5.30
C LEU A 400 3.58 -4.27 -6.45
N GLY A 401 2.69 -3.28 -6.39
CA GLY A 401 1.74 -3.02 -7.46
C GLY A 401 2.38 -2.50 -8.75
N LEU A 402 3.60 -1.93 -8.68
CA LEU A 402 4.35 -1.49 -9.86
C LEU A 402 4.67 -2.65 -10.81
N PHE A 403 4.84 -3.88 -10.30
CA PHE A 403 5.20 -5.03 -11.14
C PHE A 403 4.12 -5.39 -12.17
N ASP A 404 2.87 -4.97 -11.96
CA ASP A 404 1.79 -5.04 -12.96
C ASP A 404 2.04 -4.16 -14.19
N LYS A 405 2.95 -3.19 -14.08
CA LYS A 405 3.30 -2.24 -15.15
C LYS A 405 4.60 -2.59 -15.87
N THR A 406 5.19 -3.76 -15.61
CA THR A 406 6.48 -4.17 -16.19
C THR A 406 6.47 -4.05 -17.73
N ASP A 407 5.43 -4.54 -18.39
CA ASP A 407 5.33 -4.49 -19.86
C ASP A 407 5.26 -3.05 -20.39
N GLN A 408 4.53 -2.16 -19.71
CA GLN A 408 4.41 -0.75 -20.08
C GLN A 408 5.72 0.03 -19.83
N MET A 409 6.49 -0.38 -18.84
CA MET A 409 7.78 0.22 -18.47
C MET A 409 8.94 -0.33 -19.30
N GLY A 410 8.78 -1.50 -19.95
CA GLY A 410 9.87 -2.20 -20.63
C GLY A 410 10.58 -1.37 -21.69
N SER A 411 9.83 -0.59 -22.48
CA SER A 411 10.39 0.31 -23.50
C SER A 411 11.17 1.50 -22.89
N LEU A 412 10.92 1.83 -21.62
CA LEU A 412 11.54 2.97 -20.92
C LEU A 412 12.80 2.58 -20.14
N LEU A 413 13.00 1.29 -19.82
CA LEU A 413 14.01 0.78 -18.89
C LEU A 413 15.06 -0.13 -19.54
N GLY A 414 15.48 0.19 -20.77
CA GLY A 414 16.37 -0.66 -21.58
C GLY A 414 17.88 -0.59 -21.29
N ASN A 415 18.32 0.17 -20.28
CA ASN A 415 19.74 0.43 -20.03
C ASN A 415 20.44 -0.75 -19.35
N TRP A 416 20.84 -1.76 -20.12
CA TRP A 416 21.71 -2.84 -19.67
C TRP A 416 22.62 -3.29 -20.81
N ARG A 417 23.76 -3.89 -20.46
CA ARG A 417 24.65 -4.56 -21.42
C ARG A 417 25.24 -5.79 -20.78
N ARG A 418 25.43 -6.85 -21.57
CA ARG A 418 26.31 -7.96 -21.16
C ARG A 418 27.72 -7.40 -21.04
N MET A 419 28.32 -7.52 -19.85
CA MET A 419 29.75 -7.26 -19.68
C MET A 419 30.51 -8.27 -20.54
N ASP A 420 31.39 -7.80 -21.43
CA ASP A 420 32.33 -8.68 -22.10
C ASP A 420 33.46 -9.00 -21.12
N ILE A 421 33.62 -10.28 -20.80
CA ILE A 421 34.57 -10.79 -19.79
C ILE A 421 35.87 -11.26 -20.48
N HIS A 422 35.91 -11.27 -21.82
CA HIS A 422 37.08 -11.70 -22.58
C HIS A 422 38.07 -10.57 -22.84
N GLU A 423 37.66 -9.32 -22.69
CA GLU A 423 38.55 -8.16 -22.72
C GLU A 423 39.08 -7.87 -21.30
N SER A 424 40.34 -8.25 -21.04
CA SER A 424 41.20 -7.66 -19.99
C SER A 424 40.95 -7.98 -18.51
N VAL A 425 40.78 -9.25 -18.12
CA VAL A 425 41.15 -9.67 -16.75
C VAL A 425 42.42 -10.52 -16.80
N PRO A 426 43.62 -9.93 -16.58
CA PRO A 426 44.83 -10.70 -16.39
C PRO A 426 44.65 -11.63 -15.20
N ARG A 427 44.60 -12.94 -15.43
CA ARG A 427 44.64 -13.92 -14.33
C ARG A 427 46.04 -13.87 -13.72
N LYS A 428 46.19 -13.26 -12.55
CA LYS A 428 47.34 -13.55 -11.69
C LYS A 428 47.16 -14.97 -11.15
N GLU A 429 48.11 -15.86 -11.43
CA GLU A 429 48.14 -17.18 -10.81
C GLU A 429 48.17 -17.03 -9.29
N GLY A 430 47.32 -17.77 -8.57
CA GLY A 430 47.32 -17.86 -7.10
C GLY A 430 46.19 -17.13 -6.36
N THR A 431 45.44 -16.21 -6.99
CA THR A 431 44.23 -15.64 -6.36
C THR A 431 43.03 -16.56 -6.64
N GLY A 432 42.80 -17.50 -5.73
CA GLY A 432 41.62 -18.36 -5.74
C GLY A 432 40.31 -17.55 -5.69
N LYS A 433 39.23 -18.17 -6.17
CA LYS A 433 37.87 -17.62 -6.07
C LYS A 433 37.47 -17.47 -4.60
N MET A 434 37.36 -16.24 -4.10
CA MET A 434 36.51 -15.97 -2.94
C MET A 434 35.06 -15.97 -3.43
N PHE A 435 34.25 -16.87 -2.89
CA PHE A 435 32.81 -16.92 -3.15
C PHE A 435 32.09 -15.86 -2.34
#